data_AF-A0A672LKJ1-F1
#
_entry.id   AF-A0A672LKJ1-F1
#
_cell.length_a   1.000
_cell.length_b   1.000
_cell.length_c   1.000
_cell.angle_alpha   90.00
_cell.angle_beta   90.00
_cell.angle_gamma   90.00
#
_symmetry.space_group_name_H-M   'P 1'
#
loop_
_entity.id
_entity.type
_entity.pdbx_description
1 polymer ?
#
loop_
_entity_poly.entity_id
_entity_poly.type
_entity_poly.pdbx_seq_one_letter_code
_entity_poly.pdbx_strand_id
1 'polypeptide(L)'
;MLLDMDTVKVRVGDSVFETNKSLLLRECEYLRALYRSGMVECHQEEIQVRNLKAQGFIIMLAVASGERPIMNGEEILEAIECAAFFQAEPLARHLQDLLNSDNCLLMYQASATYGLLELCESSAQFVRNMYRDLQEDLKKLPQELIEHVESLVPSAFVAVGSHSTCSMDELPLAATRTVCYLDEDDDEWKVLTALPVEASTSLADLTVLDNRLYVVGGLHGVDKIPVSASFCYDVVTNTWSLLPGPRQPRYNFTLIGIEGCLYAIGGDFAAPLPRPVAGVTCTKAMSRIFVCLGGTNTTPANHPTCTTTERQ
;
A
#
# COMPACT_ATOMS: atom_id res chain seq x y z
N MET A 1 -29.32 -23.62 17.87
CA MET A 1 -28.42 -23.52 19.03
C MET A 1 -28.18 -22.03 19.24
N LEU A 2 -28.83 -21.44 20.24
CA LEU A 2 -28.69 -20.02 20.56
C LEU A 2 -27.22 -19.78 20.92
N LEU A 3 -26.52 -19.00 20.10
CA LEU A 3 -25.24 -18.43 20.48
C LEU A 3 -25.55 -17.51 21.67
N ASP A 4 -25.17 -17.91 22.88
CA ASP A 4 -25.04 -16.97 23.98
C ASP A 4 -24.15 -15.85 23.45
N MET A 5 -24.76 -14.69 23.20
CA MET A 5 -24.02 -13.48 22.91
C MET A 5 -23.38 -13.10 24.24
N ASP A 6 -22.18 -13.61 24.51
CA ASP A 6 -21.38 -13.22 25.67
C ASP A 6 -21.15 -11.69 25.53
N THR A 7 -21.96 -10.91 26.26
CA THR A 7 -21.86 -9.45 26.29
C THR A 7 -20.92 -9.05 27.42
N VAL A 8 -20.19 -7.96 27.19
CA VAL A 8 -19.33 -7.34 28.19
C VAL A 8 -19.72 -5.88 28.35
N LYS A 9 -19.74 -5.41 29.59
CA LYS A 9 -19.91 -3.99 29.89
C LYS A 9 -18.55 -3.32 30.02
N VAL A 10 -18.33 -2.29 29.23
CA VAL A 10 -17.12 -1.46 29.29
C VAL A 10 -17.54 -0.04 29.61
N ARG A 11 -17.04 0.50 30.72
CA ARG A 11 -17.22 1.90 31.09
C ARG A 11 -16.05 2.70 30.57
N VAL A 12 -16.32 3.70 29.73
CA VAL A 12 -15.34 4.64 29.18
C VAL A 12 -15.79 6.05 29.54
N GLY A 13 -15.01 6.72 30.40
CA GLY A 13 -15.43 7.98 31.03
C GLY A 13 -16.74 7.79 31.80
N ASP A 14 -17.73 8.63 31.51
CA ASP A 14 -19.06 8.58 32.13
C ASP A 14 -20.06 7.66 31.40
N SER A 15 -19.65 7.07 30.27
CA SER A 15 -20.51 6.24 29.43
C SER A 15 -20.27 4.75 29.67
N VAL A 16 -21.34 3.95 29.60
CA VAL A 16 -21.28 2.49 29.70
C VAL A 16 -21.75 1.88 28.39
N PHE A 17 -20.95 0.98 27.84
CA PHE A 17 -21.19 0.29 26.59
C PHE A 17 -21.37 -1.19 26.84
N GLU A 18 -22.49 -1.75 26.38
CA GLU A 18 -22.70 -3.19 26.34
C GLU A 18 -22.42 -3.67 24.92
N THR A 19 -21.42 -4.54 24.76
CA THR A 19 -20.92 -4.95 23.44
C THR A 19 -20.56 -6.42 23.41
N ASN A 20 -20.38 -6.94 22.20
CA ASN A 20 -20.06 -8.34 21.97
C ASN A 20 -18.61 -8.62 22.40
N LYS A 21 -18.45 -9.48 23.41
CA LYS A 21 -17.13 -9.83 23.96
C LYS A 21 -16.24 -10.53 22.94
N SER A 22 -16.80 -11.40 22.10
CA SER A 22 -16.02 -12.12 21.08
C SER A 22 -15.44 -11.18 20.01
N LEU A 23 -16.19 -10.14 19.65
CA LEU A 23 -15.72 -9.09 18.74
C LEU A 23 -14.58 -8.29 19.37
N LEU A 24 -14.78 -7.80 20.60
CA LEU A 24 -13.76 -7.05 21.32
C LEU A 24 -12.47 -7.85 21.51
N LEU A 25 -12.55 -9.12 21.94
CA LEU A 25 -11.37 -9.95 22.14
C LEU A 25 -10.61 -10.28 20.84
N ARG A 26 -11.28 -10.16 19.69
CA ARG A 26 -10.66 -10.36 18.38
C ARG A 26 -9.89 -9.11 17.93
N GLU A 27 -10.44 -7.93 18.17
CA GLU A 27 -9.95 -6.66 17.60
C GLU A 27 -9.17 -5.78 18.58
N CYS A 28 -9.15 -6.12 19.87
CA CYS A 28 -8.49 -5.34 20.93
C CYS A 28 -7.50 -6.22 21.71
N GLU A 29 -6.21 -5.97 21.52
CA GLU A 29 -5.15 -6.75 22.18
C GLU A 29 -5.15 -6.55 23.69
N TYR A 30 -5.39 -5.33 24.16
CA TYR A 30 -5.45 -5.01 25.58
C TYR A 30 -6.48 -5.89 26.31
N LEU A 31 -7.71 -5.95 25.80
CA LEU A 31 -8.77 -6.75 26.42
C LEU A 31 -8.50 -8.24 26.25
N ARG A 32 -7.94 -8.67 25.11
CA ARG A 32 -7.53 -10.05 24.90
C ARG A 32 -6.51 -10.51 25.93
N ALA A 33 -5.51 -9.67 26.22
CA ALA A 33 -4.52 -9.91 27.25
C ALA A 33 -5.14 -9.89 28.64
N LEU A 34 -6.00 -8.90 28.94
CA LEU A 34 -6.69 -8.78 30.23
C LEU A 34 -7.47 -10.05 30.58
N TYR A 35 -8.28 -10.56 29.65
CA TYR A 35 -9.07 -11.78 29.89
C TYR A 35 -8.24 -13.05 29.99
N ARG A 36 -7.03 -13.08 29.42
CA ARG A 36 -6.09 -14.20 29.53
C ARG A 36 -5.16 -14.10 30.74
N SER A 37 -5.06 -12.93 31.38
CA SER A 37 -4.09 -12.66 32.44
C SER A 37 -4.41 -13.35 33.77
N GLY A 38 -5.68 -13.68 34.03
CA GLY A 38 -6.14 -14.15 35.34
C GLY A 38 -6.21 -13.05 36.42
N MET A 39 -6.08 -11.77 36.04
CA MET A 39 -6.23 -10.64 36.96
C MET A 39 -7.67 -10.48 37.46
N VAL A 40 -7.87 -9.74 38.55
CA VAL A 40 -9.19 -9.58 39.19
C VAL A 40 -10.20 -8.97 38.21
N GLU A 41 -9.73 -8.04 37.38
CA GLU A 41 -10.49 -7.33 36.37
C GLU A 41 -11.13 -8.25 35.32
N CYS A 42 -10.56 -9.44 35.05
CA CYS A 42 -11.17 -10.37 34.08
C CYS A 42 -12.42 -11.09 34.60
N HIS A 43 -12.69 -11.01 35.90
CA HIS A 43 -13.87 -11.58 36.55
C HIS A 43 -14.92 -10.52 36.92
N GLN A 44 -14.66 -9.24 36.61
CA GLN A 44 -15.61 -8.17 36.87
C GLN A 44 -16.73 -8.15 35.84
N GLU A 45 -17.95 -7.79 36.28
CA GLU A 45 -19.10 -7.62 35.37
C GLU A 45 -18.94 -6.39 34.46
N GLU A 46 -18.16 -5.40 34.90
CA GLU A 46 -17.92 -4.14 34.18
C GLU A 46 -16.42 -3.82 34.20
N ILE A 47 -15.84 -3.63 33.02
CA ILE A 47 -14.44 -3.18 32.86
C ILE A 47 -14.42 -1.66 32.84
N GLN A 48 -13.67 -1.05 33.74
CA GLN A 48 -13.52 0.40 33.81
C GLN A 48 -12.24 0.87 33.12
N VAL A 49 -12.41 1.68 32.08
CA VAL A 49 -11.31 2.33 31.35
C VAL A 49 -11.35 3.82 31.67
N ARG A 50 -10.29 4.28 32.33
CA ARG A 50 -10.10 5.69 32.72
C ARG A 50 -9.29 6.42 31.66
N ASN A 51 -9.50 7.73 31.55
CA ASN A 51 -8.74 8.64 30.67
C ASN A 51 -8.93 8.41 29.16
N LEU A 52 -10.04 7.81 28.75
CA LEU A 52 -10.49 7.82 27.37
C LEU A 52 -11.86 8.47 27.27
N LYS A 53 -12.10 9.10 26.12
CA LYS A 53 -13.41 9.66 25.78
C LYS A 53 -14.30 8.63 25.12
N ALA A 54 -15.60 8.79 25.33
CA ALA A 54 -16.63 7.88 24.82
C ALA A 54 -16.65 7.81 23.29
N GLN A 55 -16.42 8.93 22.59
CA GLN A 55 -16.50 8.99 21.12
C GLN A 55 -15.38 8.18 20.45
N GLY A 56 -14.14 8.24 20.96
CA GLY A 56 -13.06 7.35 20.49
C GLY A 56 -13.42 5.86 20.57
N PHE A 57 -14.08 5.45 21.66
CA PHE A 57 -14.53 4.06 21.82
C PHE A 57 -15.68 3.69 20.89
N ILE A 58 -16.62 4.61 20.64
CA ILE A 58 -17.69 4.43 19.65
C ILE A 58 -17.10 4.18 18.26
N ILE A 59 -16.13 5.00 17.86
CA ILE A 59 -15.43 4.86 16.58
C ILE A 59 -14.71 3.51 16.51
N MET A 60 -14.02 3.11 17.57
CA MET A 60 -13.35 1.80 17.64
C MET A 60 -14.34 0.65 17.42
N LEU A 61 -15.50 0.68 18.07
CA LEU A 61 -16.53 -0.36 17.92
C LEU A 61 -17.13 -0.38 16.50
N ALA A 62 -17.35 0.79 15.88
CA ALA A 62 -17.82 0.88 14.51
C ALA A 62 -16.80 0.25 13.53
N VAL A 63 -15.52 0.61 13.64
CA VAL A 63 -14.45 0.05 12.80
C VAL A 63 -14.28 -1.46 13.04
N ALA A 64 -14.32 -1.92 14.29
CA ALA A 64 -14.29 -3.34 14.65
C ALA A 64 -15.45 -4.13 14.02
N SER A 65 -16.61 -3.48 13.86
CA SER A 65 -17.80 -4.05 13.21
C SER A 65 -17.72 -4.04 11.68
N GLY A 66 -16.64 -3.50 11.11
CA GLY A 66 -16.41 -3.43 9.66
C GLY A 66 -16.87 -2.12 9.01
N GLU A 67 -17.31 -1.13 9.80
CA GLU A 67 -17.65 0.19 9.28
C GLU A 67 -16.38 0.99 8.92
N ARG A 68 -16.57 2.09 8.20
CA ARG A 68 -15.51 3.01 7.77
C ARG A 68 -15.95 4.46 8.02
N PRO A 69 -16.02 4.89 9.29
CA PRO A 69 -16.47 6.22 9.64
C PRO A 69 -15.48 7.28 9.13
N ILE A 70 -16.01 8.36 8.58
CA ILE A 70 -15.25 9.59 8.31
C ILE A 70 -15.20 10.38 9.61
N MET A 71 -14.05 10.95 9.93
CA MET A 71 -13.79 11.61 11.21
C MET A 71 -13.30 13.04 11.00
N ASN A 72 -13.73 13.95 11.86
CA ASN A 72 -13.15 15.29 11.97
C ASN A 72 -11.87 15.28 12.83
N GLY A 73 -11.21 16.43 12.99
CA GLY A 73 -9.96 16.53 13.76
C GLY A 73 -10.08 16.13 15.24
N GLU A 74 -11.18 16.47 15.91
CA GLU A 74 -11.39 16.05 17.30
C GLU A 74 -11.59 14.54 17.38
N GLU A 75 -12.41 13.98 16.50
CA GLU A 75 -12.67 12.53 16.43
C GLU A 75 -11.41 11.73 16.09
N ILE A 76 -10.54 12.24 15.22
CA ILE A 76 -9.25 11.62 14.89
C ILE A 76 -8.36 11.52 16.13
N LEU A 77 -8.25 12.61 16.91
CA LEU A 77 -7.44 12.60 18.13
C LEU A 77 -7.96 11.56 19.13
N GLU A 78 -9.28 11.51 19.33
CA GLU A 78 -9.91 10.55 20.24
C GLU A 78 -9.79 9.10 19.74
N ALA A 79 -9.83 8.89 18.43
CA ALA A 79 -9.60 7.59 17.81
C ALA A 79 -8.14 7.13 17.97
N ILE A 80 -7.16 8.03 17.84
CA ILE A 80 -5.73 7.75 18.07
C ILE A 80 -5.50 7.35 19.53
N GLU A 81 -6.05 8.11 20.49
CA GLU A 81 -6.00 7.78 21.92
C GLU A 81 -6.58 6.38 22.19
N CYS A 82 -7.75 6.11 21.62
CA CYS A 82 -8.45 4.84 21.78
C CYS A 82 -7.67 3.67 21.14
N ALA A 83 -7.15 3.86 19.92
CA ALA A 83 -6.35 2.85 19.23
C ALA A 83 -5.07 2.51 20.00
N ALA A 84 -4.38 3.51 20.54
CA ALA A 84 -3.18 3.32 21.34
C ALA A 84 -3.48 2.54 22.63
N PHE A 85 -4.49 2.99 23.39
CA PHE A 85 -4.84 2.38 24.66
C PHE A 85 -5.30 0.93 24.51
N PHE A 86 -6.23 0.68 23.57
CA PHE A 86 -6.78 -0.66 23.36
C PHE A 86 -5.89 -1.54 22.49
N GLN A 87 -4.80 -1.00 21.94
CA GLN A 87 -3.96 -1.66 20.94
C GLN A 87 -4.83 -2.23 19.81
N ALA A 88 -5.71 -1.37 19.27
CA ALA A 88 -6.71 -1.74 18.27
C ALA A 88 -6.16 -1.55 16.86
N GLU A 89 -5.47 -2.57 16.36
CA GLU A 89 -4.85 -2.58 15.02
C GLU A 89 -5.82 -2.22 13.87
N PRO A 90 -7.09 -2.70 13.84
CA PRO A 90 -8.02 -2.30 12.77
C PRO A 90 -8.33 -0.80 12.76
N LEU A 91 -8.39 -0.17 13.94
CA LEU A 91 -8.60 1.27 14.05
C LEU A 91 -7.34 2.04 13.62
N ALA A 92 -6.15 1.57 14.01
CA ALA A 92 -4.89 2.14 13.53
C ALA A 92 -4.77 2.08 12.00
N ARG A 93 -5.14 0.95 11.37
CA ARG A 93 -5.19 0.81 9.91
C ARG A 93 -6.20 1.75 9.27
N HIS A 94 -7.41 1.86 9.83
CA HIS A 94 -8.42 2.80 9.34
C HIS A 94 -7.97 4.26 9.42
N LEU A 95 -7.21 4.64 10.45
CA LEU A 95 -6.61 5.97 10.57
C LEU A 95 -5.57 6.22 9.45
N GLN A 96 -4.74 5.23 9.11
CA GLN A 96 -3.80 5.33 7.99
C GLN A 96 -4.54 5.51 6.65
N ASP A 97 -5.64 4.78 6.43
CA ASP A 97 -6.46 4.90 5.22
C ASP A 97 -7.10 6.30 5.04
N LEU A 98 -7.23 7.07 6.12
CA LEU A 98 -7.83 8.41 6.12
C LEU A 98 -6.80 9.55 6.02
N LEU A 99 -5.50 9.23 6.03
CA LEU A 99 -4.42 10.20 6.01
C LEU A 99 -4.49 11.06 4.73
N ASN A 100 -4.49 12.38 4.90
CA ASN A 100 -4.54 13.36 3.81
C ASN A 100 -3.89 14.70 4.21
N SER A 101 -3.86 15.66 3.29
CA SER A 101 -3.25 16.99 3.49
C SER A 101 -3.79 17.74 4.70
N ASP A 102 -5.09 17.58 5.00
CA ASP A 102 -5.78 18.39 6.01
C ASP A 102 -5.57 17.83 7.42
N ASN A 103 -5.34 16.52 7.56
CA ASN A 103 -5.20 15.85 8.86
C ASN A 103 -3.79 15.32 9.16
N CYS A 104 -2.86 15.33 8.20
CA CYS A 104 -1.54 14.71 8.35
C CYS A 104 -0.72 15.22 9.54
N LEU A 105 -0.71 16.54 9.79
CA LEU A 105 0.04 17.13 10.90
C LEU A 105 -0.55 16.74 12.26
N LEU A 106 -1.89 16.71 12.37
CA LEU A 106 -2.59 16.24 13.57
C LEU A 106 -2.29 14.78 13.82
N MET A 107 -2.45 13.92 12.80
CA MET A 107 -2.20 12.49 12.91
C MET A 107 -0.74 12.21 13.27
N TYR A 108 0.21 12.90 12.66
CA TYR A 108 1.63 12.77 12.96
C TYR A 108 1.95 13.13 14.41
N GLN A 109 1.53 14.32 14.86
CA GLN A 109 1.79 14.76 16.23
C GLN A 109 1.11 13.88 17.27
N ALA A 110 -0.16 13.52 17.05
CA ALA A 110 -0.93 12.72 17.99
C ALA A 110 -0.42 11.27 18.06
N SER A 111 -0.14 10.64 16.92
CA SER A 111 0.40 9.27 16.90
C SER A 111 1.80 9.19 17.53
N ALA A 112 2.65 10.19 17.36
CA ALA A 112 3.93 10.31 18.07
C ALA A 112 3.71 10.42 19.59
N THR A 113 2.73 11.23 20.02
CA THR A 113 2.41 11.44 21.44
C THR A 113 1.88 10.18 22.12
N TYR A 114 1.01 9.43 21.44
CA TYR A 114 0.35 8.24 21.99
C TYR A 114 1.07 6.92 21.67
N GLY A 115 2.14 6.96 20.88
CA GLY A 115 2.97 5.78 20.59
C GLY A 115 2.38 4.83 19.53
N LEU A 116 1.56 5.33 18.61
CA LEU A 116 1.08 4.56 17.46
C LEU A 116 2.11 4.63 16.32
N LEU A 117 3.15 3.80 16.42
CA LEU A 117 4.35 3.87 15.58
C LEU A 117 4.06 3.78 14.07
N GLU A 118 3.25 2.81 13.63
CA GLU A 118 2.93 2.65 12.19
C GLU A 118 2.18 3.86 11.61
N LEU A 119 1.26 4.44 12.39
CA LEU A 119 0.56 5.67 11.98
C LEU A 119 1.51 6.87 12.01
N CYS A 120 2.42 6.92 12.97
CA CYS A 120 3.44 7.96 13.08
C CYS A 120 4.37 7.96 11.86
N GLU A 121 4.90 6.79 11.49
CA GLU A 121 5.79 6.62 10.35
C GLU A 121 5.10 6.99 9.03
N SER A 122 3.88 6.47 8.80
CA SER A 122 3.12 6.79 7.59
C SER A 122 2.74 8.27 7.51
N SER A 123 2.34 8.88 8.63
CA SER A 123 2.04 10.32 8.70
C SER A 123 3.30 11.17 8.49
N ALA A 124 4.43 10.80 9.09
CA ALA A 124 5.70 11.51 8.92
C ALA A 124 6.18 11.47 7.46
N GLN A 125 6.08 10.30 6.81
CA GLN A 125 6.44 10.15 5.40
C GLN A 125 5.53 10.99 4.49
N PHE A 126 4.23 11.04 4.79
CA PHE A 126 3.28 11.88 4.07
C PHE A 126 3.61 13.37 4.23
N VAL A 127 3.88 13.82 5.46
CA VAL A 127 4.31 15.20 5.75
C VAL A 127 5.63 15.51 5.04
N ARG A 128 6.57 14.55 4.97
CA ARG A 128 7.83 14.71 4.23
C ARG A 128 7.59 14.91 2.74
N ASN A 129 6.70 14.14 2.14
CA ASN A 129 6.36 14.27 0.73
C ASN A 129 5.62 15.59 0.42
N MET A 130 4.89 16.15 1.39
CA MET A 130 4.20 17.44 1.27
C MET A 130 4.96 18.61 1.92
N TYR A 131 6.25 18.45 2.20
CA TYR A 131 7.00 19.36 3.06
C TYR A 131 6.96 20.81 2.54
N ARG A 132 7.05 21.01 1.23
CA ARG A 132 6.97 22.34 0.58
C ARG A 132 5.62 23.02 0.79
N ASP A 133 4.54 22.27 0.64
CA ASP A 133 3.17 22.81 0.72
C ASP A 133 2.77 23.14 2.16
N LEU A 134 3.34 22.40 3.12
CA LEU A 134 3.01 22.50 4.54
C LEU A 134 3.98 23.39 5.34
N GLN A 135 4.95 24.07 4.71
CA GLN A 135 6.04 24.79 5.41
C GLN A 135 5.58 25.73 6.52
N GLU A 136 4.50 26.49 6.32
CA GLU A 136 3.99 27.43 7.33
C GLU A 136 3.35 26.72 8.52
N ASP A 137 2.69 25.58 8.27
CA ASP A 137 2.04 24.80 9.30
C ASP A 137 3.02 23.90 10.06
N LEU A 138 4.10 23.42 9.42
CA LEU A 138 5.16 22.64 10.08
C LEU A 138 5.81 23.42 11.23
N LYS A 139 5.93 24.75 11.12
CA LYS A 139 6.49 25.61 12.18
C LYS A 139 5.70 25.52 13.50
N LYS A 140 4.47 24.99 13.48
CA LYS A 140 3.64 24.78 14.67
C LYS A 140 3.97 23.48 15.40
N LEU A 141 4.69 22.55 14.76
CA LEU A 141 5.09 21.30 15.37
C LEU A 141 6.29 21.51 16.33
N PRO A 142 6.44 20.63 17.33
CA PRO A 142 7.67 20.55 18.13
C PRO A 142 8.92 20.33 17.25
N GLN A 143 10.02 20.98 17.63
CA GLN A 143 11.30 20.93 16.89
C GLN A 143 11.77 19.49 16.62
N GLU A 144 11.60 18.59 17.59
CA GLU A 144 11.99 17.17 17.47
C GLU A 144 11.25 16.45 16.32
N LEU A 145 9.98 16.79 16.09
CA LEU A 145 9.19 16.22 15.00
C LEU A 145 9.58 16.81 13.64
N ILE A 146 9.94 18.10 13.61
CA ILE A 146 10.43 18.75 12.39
C ILE A 146 11.76 18.11 11.95
N GLU A 147 12.71 17.97 12.88
CA GLU A 147 14.00 17.32 12.63
C GLU A 147 13.83 15.87 12.19
N HIS A 148 12.86 15.15 12.76
CA HIS A 148 12.52 13.81 12.31
C HIS A 148 12.05 13.81 10.86
N VAL A 149 11.07 14.64 10.49
CA VAL A 149 10.56 14.73 9.11
C VAL A 149 11.68 15.10 8.14
N GLU A 150 12.54 16.07 8.49
CA GLU A 150 13.68 16.49 7.66
C GLU A 150 14.71 15.38 7.45
N SER A 151 14.85 14.47 8.42
CA SER A 151 15.72 13.31 8.32
C SER A 151 15.19 12.22 7.37
N LEU A 152 13.90 12.25 7.04
CA LEU A 152 13.27 11.28 6.14
C LEU A 152 13.63 11.54 4.68
N VAL A 153 13.74 10.46 3.90
CA VAL A 153 13.91 10.53 2.46
C VAL A 153 12.53 10.73 1.81
N PRO A 154 12.32 11.79 1.01
CA PRO A 154 11.05 11.99 0.32
C PRO A 154 10.84 10.88 -0.73
N SER A 155 9.58 10.54 -0.97
CA SER A 155 9.21 9.67 -2.08
C SER A 155 9.46 10.41 -3.39
N ALA A 156 10.14 9.77 -4.35
CA ALA A 156 10.44 10.35 -5.65
C ALA A 156 9.64 9.67 -6.76
N PHE A 157 9.14 10.46 -7.71
CA PHE A 157 8.58 9.92 -8.93
C PHE A 157 9.68 9.43 -9.85
N VAL A 158 9.64 8.14 -10.21
CA VAL A 158 10.61 7.53 -11.13
C VAL A 158 9.95 7.36 -12.49
N ALA A 159 10.58 7.90 -13.54
CA ALA A 159 10.20 7.65 -14.92
C ALA A 159 11.28 6.82 -15.62
N VAL A 160 10.84 5.77 -16.31
CA VAL A 160 11.70 4.96 -17.17
C VAL A 160 11.24 5.17 -18.60
N GLY A 161 12.14 5.71 -19.43
CA GLY A 161 11.87 5.83 -20.86
C GLY A 161 11.78 4.44 -21.50
N SER A 162 10.68 4.15 -22.18
CA SER A 162 10.57 2.98 -23.06
C SER A 162 10.86 3.40 -24.51
N HIS A 163 11.60 2.59 -25.25
CA HIS A 163 11.90 2.87 -26.65
C HIS A 163 10.80 2.33 -27.56
N SER A 164 10.37 3.14 -28.53
CA SER A 164 9.77 2.66 -29.77
C SER A 164 10.87 2.57 -30.82
N THR A 165 11.13 1.39 -31.37
CA THR A 165 12.20 1.15 -32.36
C THR A 165 12.12 2.10 -33.55
N CYS A 166 13.02 3.09 -33.63
CA CYS A 166 13.31 3.83 -34.85
C CYS A 166 14.68 3.42 -35.42
N SER A 167 14.72 3.37 -36.75
CA SER A 167 15.73 2.75 -37.62
C SER A 167 17.17 3.16 -37.39
N MET A 168 18.07 2.25 -37.80
CA MET A 168 19.53 2.36 -37.90
C MET A 168 19.99 3.73 -38.45
N ASP A 169 20.33 4.65 -37.56
CA ASP A 169 21.42 5.60 -37.72
C ASP A 169 21.87 6.05 -36.32
N GLU A 170 23.19 6.04 -36.11
CA GLU A 170 23.88 6.10 -34.81
C GLU A 170 23.68 7.44 -34.07
N LEU A 171 23.31 7.39 -32.77
CA LEU A 171 23.78 8.22 -31.62
C LEU A 171 22.81 8.16 -30.42
N PRO A 172 23.30 8.27 -29.17
CA PRO A 172 23.97 7.25 -28.37
C PRO A 172 22.96 6.31 -27.65
N LEU A 173 23.26 5.01 -27.63
CA LEU A 173 22.57 3.95 -26.87
C LEU A 173 22.42 4.26 -25.35
N ALA A 174 23.10 5.30 -24.85
CA ALA A 174 23.17 5.69 -23.46
C ALA A 174 21.96 6.51 -22.97
N ALA A 175 21.26 7.27 -23.84
CA ALA A 175 20.09 8.05 -23.41
C ALA A 175 18.81 7.20 -23.27
N THR A 176 18.74 6.08 -23.99
CA THR A 176 17.54 5.22 -24.11
C THR A 176 17.47 4.10 -23.07
N ARG A 177 18.47 4.01 -22.19
CA ARG A 177 18.55 3.01 -21.11
C ARG A 177 18.64 3.67 -19.73
N THR A 178 18.28 4.95 -19.64
CA THR A 178 18.38 5.72 -18.42
C THR A 178 17.04 5.69 -17.68
N VAL A 179 17.12 5.36 -16.39
CA VAL A 179 16.05 5.58 -15.43
C VAL A 179 16.26 6.97 -14.84
N CYS A 180 15.24 7.82 -14.90
CA CYS A 180 15.28 9.16 -14.35
C CYS A 180 14.28 9.27 -13.19
N TYR A 181 14.52 10.20 -12.28
CA TYR A 181 13.56 10.59 -11.27
C TYR A 181 13.34 12.10 -11.32
N LEU A 182 12.16 12.56 -10.92
CA LEU A 182 11.89 13.97 -10.74
C LEU A 182 12.42 14.39 -9.36
N ASP A 183 13.38 15.29 -9.36
CA ASP A 183 13.79 16.00 -8.16
C ASP A 183 12.81 17.16 -7.95
N GLU A 184 11.90 17.01 -6.99
CA GLU A 184 10.88 18.03 -6.72
C GLU A 184 11.46 19.30 -6.10
N ASP A 185 12.63 19.21 -5.44
CA ASP A 185 13.28 20.36 -4.83
C ASP A 185 13.77 21.34 -5.89
N ASP A 186 14.43 20.81 -6.92
CA ASP A 186 14.94 21.60 -8.04
C ASP A 186 13.96 21.70 -9.24
N ASP A 187 12.86 20.96 -9.22
CA ASP A 187 11.92 20.77 -10.35
C ASP A 187 12.63 20.28 -11.63
N GLU A 188 13.59 19.38 -11.46
CA GLU A 188 14.44 18.88 -12.54
C GLU A 188 14.45 17.35 -12.62
N TRP A 189 14.45 16.82 -13.86
CA TRP A 189 14.66 15.39 -14.09
C TRP A 189 16.13 15.03 -13.93
N LYS A 190 16.44 14.21 -12.92
CA LYS A 190 17.79 13.72 -12.65
C LYS A 190 17.92 12.25 -13.03
N VAL A 191 19.13 11.85 -13.40
CA VAL A 191 19.44 10.46 -13.73
C VAL A 191 19.57 9.65 -12.44
N LEU A 192 18.76 8.60 -12.32
CA LEU A 192 18.82 7.65 -11.20
C LEU A 192 19.88 6.57 -11.45
N THR A 193 19.76 5.86 -12.58
CA THR A 193 20.65 4.76 -12.96
C THR A 193 20.50 4.45 -14.45
N ALA A 194 21.45 3.72 -15.02
CA ALA A 194 21.24 3.02 -16.30
C ALA A 194 20.67 1.61 -16.05
N LEU A 195 19.81 1.13 -16.96
CA LEU A 195 19.32 -0.25 -16.99
C LEU A 195 20.47 -1.22 -17.33
N PRO A 196 20.48 -2.43 -16.74
CA PRO A 196 21.41 -3.50 -17.12
C PRO A 196 21.37 -3.78 -18.62
N VAL A 197 22.50 -4.18 -19.20
CA VAL A 197 22.63 -4.39 -20.65
C VAL A 197 21.74 -5.52 -21.15
N GLU A 198 21.42 -6.47 -20.27
CA GLU A 198 20.59 -7.63 -20.52
C GLU A 198 19.09 -7.33 -20.31
N ALA A 199 18.76 -6.23 -19.62
CA ALA A 199 17.38 -5.82 -19.43
C ALA A 199 16.76 -5.33 -20.74
N SER A 200 15.51 -5.71 -20.98
CA SER A 200 14.75 -5.22 -22.14
C SER A 200 14.32 -3.77 -21.95
N THR A 201 14.40 -3.00 -23.02
CA THR A 201 13.81 -1.64 -23.13
C THR A 201 12.56 -1.61 -24.02
N SER A 202 12.10 -2.78 -24.49
CA SER A 202 10.97 -2.91 -25.42
C SER A 202 9.96 -3.93 -24.90
N LEU A 203 8.70 -3.50 -24.76
CA LEU A 203 7.56 -4.33 -24.32
C LEU A 203 7.80 -5.11 -22.99
N ALA A 204 8.83 -4.71 -22.23
CA ALA A 204 8.98 -5.09 -20.83
C ALA A 204 8.01 -4.24 -20.02
N ASP A 205 7.70 -4.72 -18.82
CA ASP A 205 6.96 -3.91 -17.87
C ASP A 205 7.70 -3.74 -16.56
N LEU A 206 7.34 -2.67 -15.87
CA LEU A 206 8.00 -2.10 -14.72
C LEU A 206 7.01 -1.95 -13.59
N THR A 207 7.44 -2.23 -12.37
CA THR A 207 6.63 -1.94 -11.19
C THR A 207 7.50 -1.63 -9.99
N VAL A 208 6.96 -0.88 -9.04
CA VAL A 208 7.62 -0.63 -7.76
C VAL A 208 6.96 -1.50 -6.70
N LEU A 209 7.78 -2.19 -5.91
CA LEU A 209 7.34 -2.99 -4.78
C LEU A 209 8.40 -2.89 -3.68
N ASP A 210 7.99 -2.62 -2.44
CA ASP A 210 8.89 -2.53 -1.28
C ASP A 210 10.11 -1.63 -1.51
N ASN A 211 9.87 -0.43 -2.06
CA ASN A 211 10.91 0.56 -2.40
C ASN A 211 11.99 0.05 -3.38
N ARG A 212 11.62 -0.91 -4.24
CA ARG A 212 12.49 -1.46 -5.27
C ARG A 212 11.79 -1.41 -6.62
N LEU A 213 12.55 -1.08 -7.65
CA LEU A 213 12.07 -1.05 -9.03
C LEU A 213 12.33 -2.41 -9.68
N TYR A 214 11.30 -3.03 -10.23
CA TYR A 214 11.39 -4.30 -10.93
C TYR A 214 11.19 -4.10 -12.43
N VAL A 215 12.01 -4.76 -13.22
CA VAL A 215 11.90 -4.83 -14.69
C VAL A 215 11.75 -6.29 -15.07
N VAL A 216 10.65 -6.63 -15.75
CA VAL A 216 10.33 -8.01 -16.08
C VAL A 216 10.00 -8.15 -17.56
N GLY A 217 10.57 -9.20 -18.16
CA GLY A 217 10.22 -9.64 -19.52
C GLY A 217 10.61 -8.66 -20.62
N GLY A 218 9.80 -8.63 -21.67
CA GLY A 218 10.04 -7.82 -22.87
C GLY A 218 10.88 -8.53 -23.93
N LEU A 219 11.33 -7.75 -24.91
CA LEU A 219 12.05 -8.22 -26.09
C LEU A 219 13.43 -7.56 -26.18
N HIS A 220 14.46 -8.37 -26.39
CA HIS A 220 15.83 -7.92 -26.54
C HIS A 220 16.34 -8.09 -27.97
N GLY A 221 17.12 -7.11 -28.42
CA GLY A 221 17.78 -7.12 -29.73
C GLY A 221 16.84 -6.87 -30.91
N VAL A 222 17.44 -6.79 -32.10
CA VAL A 222 16.73 -6.57 -33.37
C VAL A 222 15.82 -7.75 -33.71
N ASP A 223 16.23 -8.96 -33.31
CA ASP A 223 15.49 -10.20 -33.53
C ASP A 223 14.30 -10.38 -32.58
N LYS A 224 14.04 -9.40 -31.69
CA LYS A 224 12.88 -9.38 -30.78
C LYS A 224 12.79 -10.65 -29.94
N ILE A 225 13.90 -11.05 -29.33
CA ILE A 225 13.99 -12.28 -28.54
C ILE A 225 13.38 -12.04 -27.16
N PRO A 226 12.41 -12.86 -26.71
CA PRO A 226 11.83 -12.71 -25.37
C PRO A 226 12.86 -12.88 -24.26
N VAL A 227 12.86 -11.95 -23.31
CA VAL A 227 13.80 -11.95 -22.19
C VAL A 227 13.29 -12.83 -21.06
N SER A 228 14.15 -13.74 -20.59
CA SER A 228 13.88 -14.64 -19.45
C SER A 228 14.45 -14.13 -18.13
N ALA A 229 15.36 -13.16 -18.18
CA ALA A 229 15.91 -12.49 -17.00
C ALA A 229 14.99 -11.38 -16.51
N SER A 230 14.92 -11.20 -15.19
CA SER A 230 14.30 -10.04 -14.56
C SER A 230 15.33 -9.30 -13.74
N PHE A 231 15.11 -8.01 -13.52
CA PHE A 231 16.04 -7.16 -12.80
C PHE A 231 15.31 -6.41 -11.70
N CYS A 232 15.99 -6.24 -10.57
CA CYS A 232 15.51 -5.46 -9.44
C CYS A 232 16.58 -4.41 -9.11
N TYR A 233 16.16 -3.16 -9.04
CA TYR A 233 16.98 -2.05 -8.60
C TYR A 233 16.60 -1.68 -7.18
N ASP A 234 17.60 -1.70 -6.32
CA ASP A 234 17.50 -1.25 -4.94
C ASP A 234 17.99 0.20 -4.86
N VAL A 235 17.07 1.12 -4.58
CA VAL A 235 17.33 2.56 -4.56
C VAL A 235 18.24 2.98 -3.41
N VAL A 236 18.26 2.21 -2.32
CA VAL A 236 19.06 2.51 -1.11
C VAL A 236 20.52 2.19 -1.36
N THR A 237 20.79 1.03 -1.97
CA THR A 237 22.14 0.59 -2.30
C THR A 237 22.63 1.12 -3.64
N ASN A 238 21.74 1.67 -4.46
CA ASN A 238 22.00 2.07 -5.85
C ASN A 238 22.61 0.91 -6.65
N THR A 239 21.98 -0.27 -6.57
CA THR A 239 22.47 -1.46 -7.28
C THR A 239 21.35 -2.23 -7.97
N TRP A 240 21.72 -2.82 -9.11
CA TRP A 240 20.89 -3.79 -9.81
C TRP A 240 21.23 -5.21 -9.39
N SER A 241 20.19 -6.00 -9.14
CA SER A 241 20.26 -7.43 -8.86
C SER A 241 19.51 -8.22 -9.91
N LEU A 242 20.12 -9.32 -10.36
CA LEU A 242 19.47 -10.27 -11.27
C LEU A 242 18.46 -11.13 -10.49
N LEU A 243 17.27 -11.29 -11.06
CA LEU A 243 16.22 -12.13 -10.52
C LEU A 243 15.82 -13.23 -11.53
N PRO A 244 15.36 -14.39 -11.03
CA PRO A 244 14.67 -15.35 -11.88
C PRO A 244 13.46 -14.69 -12.53
N GLY A 245 13.41 -14.70 -13.87
CA GLY A 245 12.24 -14.20 -14.57
C GLY A 245 11.09 -15.21 -14.62
N PRO A 246 9.98 -14.85 -15.28
CA PRO A 246 8.80 -15.70 -15.34
C PRO A 246 9.14 -17.03 -16.00
N ARG A 247 8.55 -18.13 -15.50
CA ARG A 247 8.73 -19.49 -16.05
C ARG A 247 8.46 -19.56 -17.56
N GLN A 248 7.60 -18.68 -18.04
CA GLN A 248 7.32 -18.46 -19.45
C GLN A 248 7.70 -17.01 -19.79
N PRO A 249 8.80 -16.79 -20.55
CA PRO A 249 9.18 -15.46 -21.02
C PRO A 249 8.03 -14.77 -21.74
N ARG A 250 7.77 -13.52 -21.36
CA ARG A 250 6.58 -12.76 -21.71
C ARG A 250 6.91 -11.31 -22.06
N TYR A 251 6.12 -10.71 -22.94
CA TYR A 251 6.22 -9.30 -23.31
C TYR A 251 4.81 -8.71 -23.54
N ASN A 252 4.72 -7.38 -23.57
CA ASN A 252 3.47 -6.63 -23.78
C ASN A 252 2.37 -6.96 -22.75
N PHE A 253 2.75 -7.00 -21.48
CA PHE A 253 1.89 -7.38 -20.36
C PHE A 253 1.84 -6.27 -19.31
N THR A 254 0.99 -6.42 -18.31
CA THR A 254 0.93 -5.53 -17.14
C THR A 254 1.57 -6.19 -15.92
N LEU A 255 2.51 -5.52 -15.28
CA LEU A 255 3.21 -5.93 -14.07
C LEU A 255 2.73 -5.10 -12.88
N ILE A 256 2.31 -5.79 -11.82
CA ILE A 256 1.80 -5.16 -10.61
C ILE A 256 2.50 -5.76 -9.39
N GLY A 257 3.05 -4.92 -8.52
CA GLY A 257 3.54 -5.30 -7.20
C GLY A 257 2.48 -5.11 -6.13
N ILE A 258 2.09 -6.17 -5.43
CA ILE A 258 1.13 -6.13 -4.30
C ILE A 258 1.60 -7.11 -3.22
N GLU A 259 1.68 -6.65 -1.97
CA GLU A 259 1.91 -7.48 -0.77
C GLU A 259 3.11 -8.45 -0.92
N GLY A 260 4.27 -7.90 -1.29
CA GLY A 260 5.50 -8.68 -1.49
C GLY A 260 5.49 -9.62 -2.70
N CYS A 261 4.46 -9.57 -3.55
CA CYS A 261 4.31 -10.41 -4.74
C CYS A 261 4.27 -9.58 -6.03
N LEU A 262 4.88 -10.11 -7.10
CA LEU A 262 4.80 -9.56 -8.46
C LEU A 262 3.82 -10.37 -9.31
N TYR A 263 2.87 -9.68 -9.93
CA TYR A 263 1.84 -10.27 -10.78
C TYR A 263 2.00 -9.78 -12.22
N ALA A 264 2.34 -10.69 -13.13
CA ALA A 264 2.37 -10.42 -14.56
C ALA A 264 1.05 -10.88 -15.20
N ILE A 265 0.27 -9.93 -15.73
CA ILE A 265 -1.10 -10.13 -16.22
C ILE A 265 -1.18 -9.82 -17.73
N GLY A 266 -1.75 -10.73 -18.51
CA GLY A 266 -1.93 -10.55 -19.96
C GLY A 266 -0.62 -10.67 -20.76
N GLY A 267 -0.63 -10.21 -22.01
CA GLY A 267 0.52 -10.20 -22.93
C GLY A 267 0.83 -11.51 -23.66
N ASP A 268 1.91 -11.49 -24.43
CA ASP A 268 2.34 -12.55 -25.33
C ASP A 268 3.54 -13.31 -24.78
N PHE A 269 3.77 -14.54 -25.27
CA PHE A 269 4.82 -15.42 -24.77
C PHE A 269 5.48 -16.26 -25.85
N ALA A 270 6.74 -16.64 -25.64
CA ALA A 270 7.41 -17.62 -26.49
C ALA A 270 6.99 -19.06 -26.10
N ALA A 271 6.20 -19.67 -26.98
CA ALA A 271 5.75 -21.07 -26.97
C ALA A 271 4.82 -21.50 -25.80
N PRO A 272 3.86 -22.41 -26.04
CA PRO A 272 2.95 -22.89 -25.01
C PRO A 272 3.70 -23.69 -23.93
N LEU A 273 3.28 -23.55 -22.67
CA LEU A 273 3.66 -24.45 -21.58
C LEU A 273 3.48 -25.91 -22.02
N PRO A 274 4.34 -26.87 -21.62
CA PRO A 274 3.89 -28.25 -21.55
C PRO A 274 2.60 -28.27 -20.72
N ARG A 275 1.53 -28.84 -21.29
CA ARG A 275 0.17 -28.82 -20.72
C ARG A 275 0.24 -29.09 -19.22
N PRO A 276 -0.37 -28.25 -18.35
CA PRO A 276 -0.38 -28.53 -16.93
C PRO A 276 -1.07 -29.87 -16.69
N VAL A 277 -0.38 -30.80 -16.05
CA VAL A 277 -1.01 -31.97 -15.44
C VAL A 277 -1.78 -31.44 -14.23
N ALA A 278 -3.10 -31.38 -14.38
CA ALA A 278 -4.08 -30.98 -13.36
C ALA A 278 -4.06 -29.48 -12.96
N GLY A 279 -5.28 -28.95 -12.82
CA GLY A 279 -5.56 -27.52 -12.70
C GLY A 279 -5.02 -26.87 -11.44
N VAL A 280 -4.58 -25.62 -11.58
CA VAL A 280 -4.47 -24.69 -10.47
C VAL A 280 -5.70 -23.80 -10.52
N THR A 281 -6.68 -24.12 -9.69
CA THR A 281 -7.77 -23.21 -9.34
C THR A 281 -7.15 -21.97 -8.71
N CYS A 282 -7.35 -20.80 -9.32
CA CYS A 282 -7.10 -19.52 -8.66
C CYS A 282 -8.24 -19.25 -7.66
N THR A 283 -7.94 -19.44 -6.37
CA THR A 283 -8.70 -18.89 -5.24
C THR A 283 -7.64 -18.42 -4.24
N LYS A 284 -7.63 -17.16 -3.77
CA LYS A 284 -8.67 -16.47 -3.03
C LYS A 284 -8.44 -14.96 -3.14
N ALA A 285 -9.47 -14.20 -3.52
CA ALA A 285 -9.48 -12.75 -3.51
C ALA A 285 -10.03 -12.25 -2.17
N MET A 286 -9.21 -11.50 -1.44
CA MET A 286 -9.55 -10.65 -0.29
C MET A 286 -8.55 -9.47 -0.40
N SER A 287 -8.81 -8.32 -1.03
CA SER A 287 -10.05 -7.59 -1.26
C SER A 287 -9.94 -6.82 -2.59
N ARG A 288 -10.74 -7.24 -3.57
CA ARG A 288 -11.13 -6.53 -4.82
C ARG A 288 -10.00 -5.91 -5.67
N ILE A 289 -9.35 -6.76 -6.48
CA ILE A 289 -8.67 -6.33 -7.70
C ILE A 289 -9.70 -6.24 -8.83
N PHE A 290 -9.85 -5.07 -9.45
CA PHE A 290 -10.63 -4.91 -10.69
C PHE A 290 -9.66 -4.95 -11.88
N VAL A 291 -9.67 -6.06 -12.62
CA VAL A 291 -8.87 -6.18 -13.86
C VAL A 291 -9.77 -5.85 -15.05
N CYS A 292 -9.62 -4.65 -15.61
CA CYS A 292 -10.21 -4.30 -16.90
C CYS A 292 -9.32 -4.86 -18.02
N LEU A 293 -9.69 -6.03 -18.56
CA LEU A 293 -9.05 -6.58 -19.76
C LEU A 293 -9.60 -5.88 -21.01
N GLY A 294 -8.99 -4.76 -21.38
CA GLY A 294 -9.21 -4.12 -22.68
C GLY A 294 -8.53 -4.92 -23.78
N GLY A 295 -9.22 -5.88 -24.38
CA GLY A 295 -8.72 -6.56 -25.57
C GLY A 295 -8.74 -5.62 -26.77
N THR A 296 -7.58 -5.28 -27.33
CA THR A 296 -7.51 -4.70 -28.67
C THR A 296 -7.74 -5.82 -29.68
N ASN A 297 -9.00 -6.04 -30.05
CA ASN A 297 -9.31 -6.87 -31.22
C ASN A 297 -8.77 -6.17 -32.46
N THR A 298 -7.62 -6.63 -32.96
CA THR A 298 -7.19 -6.34 -34.32
C THR A 298 -8.02 -7.19 -35.30
N THR A 299 -9.26 -6.77 -35.55
CA THR A 299 -9.99 -7.12 -36.77
C THR A 299 -10.80 -5.91 -37.22
N PRO A 300 -10.77 -5.54 -38.51
CA PRO A 300 -11.60 -4.46 -39.02
C PRO A 300 -13.02 -5.00 -39.24
N ALA A 301 -14.00 -4.18 -38.83
CA ALA A 301 -15.43 -4.19 -39.17
C ALA A 301 -16.40 -4.53 -38.02
N ASN A 302 -17.23 -3.52 -37.78
CA ASN A 302 -18.55 -3.47 -37.15
C ASN A 302 -18.63 -3.12 -35.66
N HIS A 303 -19.26 -1.96 -35.46
CA HIS A 303 -19.62 -1.19 -34.26
C HIS A 303 -19.69 -1.94 -32.90
N PRO A 304 -19.19 -1.32 -31.81
CA PRO A 304 -19.40 -1.85 -30.47
C PRO A 304 -20.79 -1.47 -29.94
N THR A 305 -21.62 -2.48 -29.64
CA THR A 305 -22.73 -2.34 -28.69
C THR A 305 -22.22 -2.66 -27.28
N CYS A 306 -22.29 -1.67 -26.39
CA CYS A 306 -22.06 -1.84 -24.97
C CYS A 306 -23.27 -2.54 -24.35
N THR A 307 -23.11 -3.75 -23.84
CA THR A 307 -24.10 -4.41 -22.98
C THR A 307 -23.50 -4.62 -21.60
N THR A 308 -23.77 -3.68 -20.70
CA THR A 308 -23.77 -3.88 -19.25
C THR A 308 -24.77 -4.98 -18.92
N THR A 309 -24.32 -6.06 -18.28
CA THR A 309 -25.24 -7.00 -17.63
C THR A 309 -24.92 -6.99 -16.14
N GLU A 310 -25.60 -6.12 -15.40
CA GLU A 310 -25.79 -6.31 -13.96
C GLU A 310 -26.67 -7.55 -13.76
N ARG A 311 -26.25 -8.45 -12.87
CA ARG A 311 -27.18 -9.39 -12.22
C ARG A 311 -27.05 -9.19 -10.72
N GLN A 312 -28.22 -8.98 -10.13
CA GLN A 312 -28.52 -8.89 -8.70
C GLN A 312 -27.94 -10.05 -7.90
#